data_AF-S2L7E9-F1
#
_entry.id   AF-S2L7E9-F1
#
_cell.length_a   1.000
_cell.length_b   1.000
_cell.length_c   1.000
_cell.angle_alpha   90.00
_cell.angle_beta   90.00
_cell.angle_gamma   90.00
#
_symmetry.space_group_name_H-M   'P 1'
#
loop_
_entity.id
_entity.type
_entity.pdbx_description
1 polymer ?
#
loop_
_entity_poly.entity_id
_entity_poly.type
_entity_poly.pdbx_seq_one_letter_code
_entity_poly.pdbx_strand_id
1 'polypeptide(L)'
;MNEMLQEKQSDRLGVVGNDIRRQRANALRFLAIDAVETAVGWRLALENRSGPMALILTRQKTTSLTHSSSTIDGAARGAYVISEAEGGRLDGILIASGSEVGLCLEAQTRLAEEGHRVRVVSMPSWELYDAQEPDYREAVLPAAVTRRVVVEAAEPQGWERYLGTEGRAVGIRAFGASAPGMELLREYGFTVDRIVEVYESLA
;
A
#
# COMPACT_ATOMS: atom_id res chain seq x y z
N MET A 1 -31.61 6.63 -28.62
CA MET A 1 -32.31 6.80 -27.32
C MET A 1 -31.77 5.86 -26.23
N ASN A 2 -31.27 4.66 -26.58
CA ASN A 2 -30.67 3.73 -25.60
C ASN A 2 -29.21 4.05 -25.21
N GLU A 3 -28.41 4.67 -26.08
CA GLU A 3 -27.00 5.00 -25.75
C GLU A 3 -26.89 6.14 -24.73
N MET A 4 -27.71 7.18 -24.88
CA MET A 4 -27.73 8.35 -23.99
C MET A 4 -28.22 8.03 -22.55
N LEU A 5 -28.87 6.88 -22.35
CA LEU A 5 -29.29 6.40 -21.04
C LEU A 5 -28.20 5.55 -20.34
N GLN A 6 -27.33 4.88 -21.10
CA GLN A 6 -26.19 4.15 -20.55
C GLN A 6 -25.09 5.11 -20.08
N GLU A 7 -24.85 6.18 -20.83
CA GLU A 7 -23.85 7.21 -20.49
C GLU A 7 -24.22 7.93 -19.18
N LYS A 8 -25.51 8.25 -18.98
CA LYS A 8 -26.00 8.89 -17.76
C LYS A 8 -26.02 7.99 -16.51
N GLN A 9 -26.00 6.67 -16.66
CA GLN A 9 -25.87 5.76 -15.53
C GLN A 9 -24.41 5.52 -15.12
N SER A 10 -23.48 5.57 -16.08
CA SER A 10 -22.04 5.52 -15.81
C SER A 10 -21.58 6.69 -14.92
N ASP A 11 -22.05 7.90 -15.20
CA ASP A 11 -21.71 9.11 -14.43
C ASP A 11 -22.24 9.12 -12.99
N ARG A 12 -23.30 8.35 -12.68
CA ARG A 12 -23.90 8.33 -11.34
C ARG A 12 -23.23 7.37 -10.35
N LEU A 13 -22.35 6.50 -10.83
CA LEU A 13 -21.72 5.44 -10.01
C LEU A 13 -20.23 5.67 -9.74
N GLY A 14 -19.65 6.80 -10.17
CA GLY A 14 -18.23 7.07 -9.95
C GLY A 14 -17.30 5.99 -10.55
N VAL A 15 -17.79 5.24 -11.54
CA VAL A 15 -16.98 4.25 -12.24
C VAL A 15 -15.97 5.04 -13.05
N VAL A 16 -14.71 5.01 -12.61
CA VAL A 16 -13.58 5.63 -13.29
C VAL A 16 -13.57 5.15 -14.73
N GLY A 17 -14.05 6.01 -15.61
CA GLY A 17 -13.97 5.84 -17.05
C GLY A 17 -12.53 6.06 -17.47
N ASN A 18 -11.77 4.96 -17.58
CA ASN A 18 -10.85 4.81 -18.70
C ASN A 18 -10.48 3.34 -18.89
N ASP A 19 -10.32 3.00 -20.15
CA ASP A 19 -10.21 1.66 -20.72
C ASP A 19 -9.02 0.85 -20.13
N ILE A 20 -9.29 0.09 -19.06
CA ILE A 20 -8.34 -0.87 -18.43
C ILE A 20 -7.89 -1.97 -19.42
N ARG A 21 -8.48 -2.04 -20.63
CA ARG A 21 -8.21 -3.10 -21.62
C ARG A 21 -6.85 -3.03 -22.30
N ARG A 22 -6.07 -1.95 -22.10
CA ARG A 22 -4.77 -1.78 -22.75
C ARG A 22 -3.72 -1.21 -21.80
N GLN A 23 -3.11 -2.06 -20.96
CA GLN A 23 -1.66 -2.24 -20.84
C GLN A 23 -1.29 -3.01 -19.55
N ARG A 24 -0.49 -4.07 -19.74
CA ARG A 24 0.17 -4.94 -18.72
C ARG A 24 -0.75 -5.99 -18.05
N ALA A 25 -0.11 -7.03 -17.52
CA ALA A 25 -0.70 -8.32 -17.15
C ALA A 25 -2.10 -8.19 -16.53
N ASN A 26 -3.08 -8.87 -17.11
CA ASN A 26 -4.52 -8.75 -16.81
C ASN A 26 -4.92 -9.26 -15.40
N ALA A 27 -3.99 -9.42 -14.46
CA ALA A 27 -4.25 -9.93 -13.12
C ALA A 27 -4.01 -8.84 -12.08
N LEU A 28 -5.05 -8.51 -11.31
CA LEU A 28 -4.92 -7.60 -10.17
C LEU A 28 -4.44 -8.39 -8.94
N ARG A 29 -3.47 -7.85 -8.21
CA ARG A 29 -3.08 -8.33 -6.88
C ARG A 29 -3.69 -7.40 -5.83
N PHE A 30 -4.28 -7.96 -4.77
CA PHE A 30 -4.77 -7.19 -3.62
C PHE A 30 -4.36 -7.87 -2.31
N LEU A 31 -3.41 -7.28 -1.58
CA LEU A 31 -2.93 -7.75 -0.28
C LEU A 31 -3.53 -6.90 0.85
N ALA A 32 -4.58 -7.43 1.47
CA ALA A 32 -5.35 -6.71 2.49
C ALA A 32 -4.69 -6.73 3.87
N ILE A 33 -4.76 -5.63 4.60
CA ILE A 33 -4.32 -5.54 6.00
C ILE A 33 -5.30 -6.17 7.00
N ASP A 34 -6.60 -5.92 6.84
CA ASP A 34 -7.61 -6.28 7.83
C ASP A 34 -8.95 -6.62 7.16
N ALA A 35 -9.99 -6.80 7.97
CA ALA A 35 -11.32 -7.16 7.50
C ALA A 35 -11.94 -6.10 6.57
N VAL A 36 -11.65 -4.81 6.77
CA VAL A 36 -12.21 -3.72 5.95
C VAL A 36 -11.58 -3.72 4.57
N GLU A 37 -10.24 -3.74 4.50
CA GLU A 37 -9.57 -3.87 3.20
C GLU A 37 -9.91 -5.21 2.53
N THR A 38 -10.10 -6.29 3.28
CA THR A 38 -10.57 -7.58 2.74
C THR A 38 -11.93 -7.42 2.07
N ALA A 39 -12.87 -6.71 2.69
CA ALA A 39 -14.18 -6.43 2.10
C ALA A 39 -14.06 -5.56 0.83
N VAL A 40 -13.16 -4.57 0.82
CA VAL A 40 -12.85 -3.77 -0.38
C VAL A 40 -12.32 -4.67 -1.51
N GLY A 41 -11.35 -5.54 -1.20
CA GLY A 41 -10.79 -6.48 -2.16
C GLY A 41 -11.86 -7.40 -2.75
N TRP A 42 -12.75 -7.96 -1.92
CA TRP A 42 -13.88 -8.77 -2.39
C TRP A 42 -14.83 -7.99 -3.29
N ARG A 43 -15.18 -6.75 -2.94
CA ARG A 43 -16.00 -5.88 -3.77
C ARG A 43 -15.36 -5.67 -5.14
N LEU A 44 -14.08 -5.29 -5.16
CA LEU A 44 -13.32 -5.10 -6.40
C LEU A 44 -13.24 -6.38 -7.24
N ALA A 45 -13.04 -7.53 -6.61
CA ALA A 45 -13.01 -8.82 -7.30
C ALA A 45 -14.34 -9.15 -7.99
N LEU A 46 -15.47 -8.82 -7.37
CA LEU A 46 -16.81 -9.02 -7.93
C LEU A 46 -17.14 -8.02 -9.05
N GLU A 47 -16.66 -6.79 -8.93
CA GLU A 47 -16.81 -5.71 -9.91
C GLU A 47 -15.88 -5.88 -11.13
N ASN A 48 -14.72 -6.50 -10.94
CA ASN A 48 -13.74 -6.73 -11.99
C ASN A 48 -14.26 -7.74 -13.03
N ARG A 49 -14.58 -7.24 -14.22
CA ARG A 49 -15.00 -8.05 -15.38
C ARG A 49 -13.91 -8.23 -16.44
N SER A 50 -12.75 -7.58 -16.27
CA SER A 50 -11.70 -7.52 -17.30
C SER A 50 -10.58 -8.55 -17.09
N GLY A 51 -10.47 -9.16 -15.91
CA GLY A 51 -9.46 -10.18 -15.65
C GLY A 51 -9.53 -10.79 -14.26
N PRO A 52 -8.65 -11.75 -13.93
CA PRO A 52 -8.57 -12.30 -12.59
C PRO A 52 -8.12 -11.26 -11.55
N MET A 53 -8.54 -11.45 -10.31
CA MET A 53 -7.99 -10.78 -9.13
C MET A 53 -7.53 -11.84 -8.12
N ALA A 54 -6.30 -11.71 -7.65
CA ALA A 54 -5.75 -12.50 -6.56
C ALA A 54 -5.87 -11.73 -5.24
N LEU A 55 -6.68 -12.26 -4.32
CA LEU A 55 -6.77 -11.78 -2.95
C LEU A 55 -5.72 -12.51 -2.10
N ILE A 56 -4.77 -11.76 -1.54
CA ILE A 56 -3.72 -12.29 -0.67
C ILE A 56 -4.08 -11.93 0.76
N LEU A 57 -4.24 -12.96 1.61
CA LEU A 57 -4.75 -12.84 2.96
C LEU A 57 -3.74 -13.43 3.95
N THR A 58 -3.61 -12.79 5.11
CA THR A 58 -2.73 -13.25 6.18
C THR A 58 -3.32 -14.48 6.88
N ARG A 59 -2.44 -15.35 7.40
CA ARG A 59 -2.86 -16.46 8.29
C ARG A 59 -2.99 -15.98 9.73
N GLN A 60 -2.08 -15.11 10.14
CA GLN A 60 -1.98 -14.52 11.45
C GLN A 60 -3.00 -13.40 11.65
N LYS A 61 -3.30 -13.12 12.93
CA LYS A 61 -4.06 -11.93 13.29
C LYS A 61 -3.26 -10.68 12.93
N THR A 62 -3.95 -9.68 12.41
CA THR A 62 -3.40 -8.36 12.11
C THR A 62 -4.01 -7.32 13.04
N THR A 63 -3.34 -6.17 13.13
CA THR A 63 -3.85 -5.01 13.86
C THR A 63 -5.12 -4.52 13.16
N SER A 64 -6.23 -4.45 13.89
CA SER A 64 -7.46 -3.86 13.37
C SER A 64 -7.27 -2.35 13.29
N LEU A 65 -7.39 -1.78 12.09
CA LEU A 65 -7.27 -0.34 11.91
C LEU A 65 -8.64 0.33 11.83
N THR A 66 -8.69 1.60 12.21
CA THR A 66 -9.88 2.43 12.01
C THR A 66 -9.84 2.97 10.59
N HIS A 67 -10.91 2.72 9.83
CA HIS A 67 -11.05 3.20 8.47
C HIS A 67 -12.10 4.30 8.38
N SER A 68 -11.73 5.42 7.75
CA SER A 68 -12.67 6.45 7.30
C SER A 68 -13.22 6.08 5.91
N SER A 69 -14.19 6.85 5.42
CA SER A 69 -14.61 6.74 4.01
C SER A 69 -13.46 6.97 3.05
N SER A 70 -12.59 7.96 3.33
CA SER A 70 -11.45 8.27 2.47
C SER A 70 -10.40 7.16 2.42
N THR A 71 -10.17 6.43 3.51
CA THR A 71 -9.24 5.29 3.50
C THR A 71 -9.84 4.08 2.78
N ILE A 72 -11.16 3.87 2.88
CA ILE A 72 -11.87 2.81 2.13
C ILE A 72 -11.80 3.09 0.62
N ASP A 73 -12.07 4.33 0.21
CA ASP A 73 -11.94 4.74 -1.18
C ASP A 73 -10.48 4.63 -1.64
N GLY A 74 -9.54 5.07 -0.80
CA GLY A 74 -8.11 4.95 -1.06
C GLY A 74 -7.63 3.51 -1.25
N ALA A 75 -8.11 2.57 -0.43
CA ALA A 75 -7.82 1.15 -0.59
C ALA A 75 -8.32 0.64 -1.95
N ALA A 76 -9.49 1.11 -2.41
CA ALA A 76 -10.03 0.76 -3.73
C ALA A 76 -9.19 1.33 -4.89
N ARG A 77 -8.40 2.36 -4.64
CA ARG A 77 -7.47 3.00 -5.59
C ARG A 77 -6.05 2.43 -5.52
N GLY A 78 -5.82 1.39 -4.72
CA GLY A 78 -4.58 0.59 -4.72
C GLY A 78 -3.48 1.06 -3.79
N ALA A 79 -3.39 2.36 -3.50
CA ALA A 79 -2.52 2.89 -2.46
C ALA A 79 -3.05 4.20 -1.88
N TYR A 80 -2.92 4.40 -0.58
CA TYR A 80 -3.43 5.59 0.09
C TYR A 80 -2.65 5.93 1.35
N VAL A 81 -2.69 7.21 1.75
CA VAL A 81 -2.10 7.67 3.02
C VAL A 81 -3.01 7.23 4.15
N ILE A 82 -2.54 6.28 4.96
CA ILE A 82 -3.26 5.78 6.12
C ILE A 82 -2.96 6.60 7.38
N SER A 83 -1.77 7.20 7.43
CA SER A 83 -1.38 8.14 8.47
C SER A 83 -0.50 9.23 7.88
N GLU A 84 -0.88 10.48 8.08
CA GLU A 84 -0.16 11.63 7.55
C GLU A 84 0.99 12.06 8.48
N ALA A 85 2.01 12.73 7.92
CA ALA A 85 3.05 13.39 8.71
C ALA A 85 2.48 14.63 9.43
N GLU A 86 2.83 14.79 10.71
CA GLU A 86 2.40 15.95 11.49
C GLU A 86 3.07 17.25 11.04
N GLY A 87 2.34 18.37 11.13
CA GLY A 87 2.91 19.72 10.97
C GLY A 87 3.19 20.14 9.51
N GLY A 88 2.69 19.40 8.52
CA GLY A 88 2.70 19.80 7.10
C GLY A 88 4.06 19.71 6.39
N ARG A 89 5.14 19.40 7.12
CA ARG A 89 6.45 19.05 6.56
C ARG A 89 6.50 17.54 6.35
N LEU A 90 7.01 17.08 5.22
CA LEU A 90 7.14 15.66 4.90
C LEU A 90 8.60 15.33 4.60
N ASP A 91 9.25 14.66 5.54
CA ASP A 91 10.65 14.23 5.46
C ASP A 91 10.82 12.90 4.70
N GLY A 92 9.81 12.04 4.76
CA GLY A 92 9.89 10.71 4.17
C GLY A 92 8.58 9.92 4.21
N ILE A 93 8.61 8.72 3.64
CA ILE A 93 7.42 7.87 3.46
C ILE A 93 7.75 6.43 3.86
N LEU A 94 6.94 5.83 4.74
CA LEU A 94 6.89 4.38 4.92
C LEU A 94 5.77 3.83 4.04
N ILE A 95 6.07 2.82 3.24
CA ILE A 95 5.11 2.16 2.35
C ILE A 95 5.03 0.69 2.79
N ALA A 96 3.82 0.19 3.01
CA ALA A 96 3.63 -1.20 3.37
C ALA A 96 2.34 -1.76 2.78
N SER A 97 2.23 -3.09 2.82
CA SER A 97 1.04 -3.83 2.43
C SER A 97 0.75 -4.89 3.49
N GLY A 98 -0.51 -5.33 3.59
CA GLY A 98 -0.88 -6.44 4.48
C GLY A 98 -0.47 -6.21 5.94
N SER A 99 0.01 -7.27 6.60
CA SER A 99 0.31 -7.27 8.04
C SER A 99 1.38 -6.27 8.47
N GLU A 100 2.22 -5.77 7.56
CA GLU A 100 3.36 -4.92 7.89
C GLU A 100 2.97 -3.44 8.08
N VAL A 101 1.76 -3.04 7.66
CA VAL A 101 1.27 -1.66 7.83
C VAL A 101 1.22 -1.26 9.31
N GLY A 102 0.83 -2.19 10.20
CA GLY A 102 0.82 -1.94 11.65
C GLY A 102 2.21 -1.60 12.19
N LEU A 103 3.25 -2.31 11.75
CA LEU A 103 4.63 -2.02 12.13
C LEU A 103 5.09 -0.64 11.64
N CYS A 104 4.63 -0.20 10.45
CA CYS A 104 4.95 1.12 9.94
C CYS A 104 4.28 2.24 10.74
N LEU A 105 3.06 2.03 11.25
CA LEU A 105 2.39 3.00 12.13
C LEU A 105 3.13 3.16 13.46
N GLU A 106 3.61 2.06 14.04
CA GLU A 106 4.44 2.09 15.24
C GLU A 106 5.79 2.77 14.98
N ALA A 107 6.44 2.46 13.84
CA ALA A 107 7.69 3.11 13.42
C ALA A 107 7.51 4.60 13.16
N GLN A 108 6.40 5.03 12.55
CA GLN A 108 6.07 6.44 12.37
C GLN A 108 6.01 7.18 13.71
N THR A 109 5.41 6.55 14.73
CA THR A 109 5.31 7.14 16.08
C THR A 109 6.69 7.36 16.67
N ARG A 110 7.57 6.36 16.63
CA ARG A 110 8.95 6.51 17.11
C ARG A 110 9.72 7.57 16.33
N LEU A 111 9.65 7.55 15.00
CA LEU A 111 10.32 8.53 14.15
C LEU A 111 9.87 9.96 14.46
N ALA A 112 8.58 10.16 14.81
CA ALA A 112 8.06 11.46 15.24
C ALA A 112 8.67 11.93 16.57
N GLU A 113 8.91 11.03 17.53
CA GLU A 113 9.60 11.32 18.79
C GLU A 113 11.05 11.78 18.56
N GLU A 114 11.68 11.27 17.49
CA GLU A 114 13.03 11.64 17.03
C GLU A 114 13.05 12.88 16.11
N GLY A 115 11.88 13.48 15.84
CA GLY A 115 11.73 14.72 15.08
C GLY A 115 11.54 14.53 13.57
N HIS A 116 11.44 13.30 13.09
CA HIS A 116 11.14 13.00 11.69
C HIS A 116 9.65 13.10 11.40
N ARG A 117 9.31 13.74 10.28
CA ARG A 117 7.93 13.89 9.80
C ARG A 117 7.67 12.94 8.65
N VAL A 118 7.24 11.74 8.99
CA VAL A 118 7.06 10.63 8.05
C VAL A 118 5.59 10.31 7.91
N ARG A 119 5.13 10.04 6.68
CA ARG A 119 3.78 9.50 6.45
C ARG A 119 3.83 7.99 6.28
N VAL A 120 2.70 7.33 6.50
CA VAL A 120 2.51 5.90 6.21
C VAL A 120 1.51 5.74 5.07
N VAL A 121 1.91 4.96 4.07
CA VAL A 121 1.09 4.60 2.91
C VAL A 121 0.78 3.10 2.98
N SER A 122 -0.51 2.76 2.97
CA SER A 122 -0.97 1.39 2.68
C SER A 122 -1.05 1.23 1.17
N MET A 123 -0.44 0.19 0.61
CA MET A 123 -0.42 -0.10 -0.82
C MET A 123 -0.86 -1.55 -1.08
N PRO A 124 -2.16 -1.87 -0.96
CA PRO A 124 -2.67 -3.22 -1.20
C PRO A 124 -2.55 -3.69 -2.65
N SER A 125 -2.50 -2.79 -3.64
CA SER A 125 -2.44 -3.14 -5.07
C SER A 125 -1.65 -2.14 -5.90
N TRP A 126 -0.54 -2.60 -6.48
CA TRP A 126 0.28 -1.82 -7.41
C TRP A 126 -0.49 -1.50 -8.69
N GLU A 127 -1.21 -2.48 -9.24
CA GLU A 127 -1.90 -2.34 -10.53
C GLU A 127 -3.01 -1.30 -10.45
N LEU A 128 -3.78 -1.30 -9.35
CA LEU A 128 -4.83 -0.30 -9.14
C LEU A 128 -4.22 1.09 -8.94
N TYR A 129 -3.12 1.21 -8.19
CA TYR A 129 -2.45 2.49 -7.97
C TYR A 129 -1.82 3.06 -9.25
N ASP A 130 -1.14 2.22 -10.03
CA ASP A 130 -0.51 2.61 -11.29
C ASP A 130 -1.54 3.09 -12.34
N ALA A 131 -2.79 2.62 -12.25
CA ALA A 131 -3.90 3.02 -13.12
C ALA A 131 -4.52 4.38 -12.74
N GLN A 132 -4.14 4.98 -11.61
CA GLN A 132 -4.70 6.26 -11.17
C GLN A 132 -4.07 7.45 -11.91
N GLU A 133 -4.82 8.55 -11.96
CA GLU A 133 -4.35 9.80 -12.57
C GLU A 133 -3.06 10.30 -11.90
N PRO A 134 -2.18 11.00 -12.65
CA PRO A 134 -0.91 11.51 -12.13
C PRO A 134 -1.04 12.30 -10.83
N ASP A 135 -2.07 13.15 -10.72
CA ASP A 135 -2.28 14.00 -9.54
C ASP A 135 -2.53 13.19 -8.27
N TYR A 136 -3.24 12.07 -8.36
CA TYR A 136 -3.43 11.19 -7.20
C TYR A 136 -2.16 10.44 -6.84
N ARG A 137 -1.44 9.93 -7.85
CA ARG A 137 -0.18 9.25 -7.60
C ARG A 137 0.82 10.19 -6.92
N GLU A 138 0.90 11.44 -7.37
CA GLU A 138 1.71 12.50 -6.76
C GLU A 138 1.22 12.84 -5.35
N ALA A 139 -0.09 12.89 -5.10
CA ALA A 139 -0.63 13.16 -3.77
C ALA A 139 -0.27 12.06 -2.74
N VAL A 140 -0.19 10.80 -3.16
CA VAL A 140 0.18 9.66 -2.30
C VAL A 140 1.69 9.54 -2.12
N LEU A 141 2.45 9.56 -3.23
CA LEU A 141 3.90 9.42 -3.26
C LEU A 141 4.58 10.60 -3.98
N PRO A 142 4.62 11.80 -3.36
CA PRO A 142 5.19 12.98 -3.99
C PRO A 142 6.62 12.75 -4.48
N ALA A 143 6.90 13.06 -5.75
CA ALA A 143 8.19 12.80 -6.38
C ALA A 143 9.35 13.54 -5.67
N ALA A 144 9.05 14.68 -5.05
CA ALA A 144 10.00 15.47 -4.27
C ALA A 144 10.48 14.78 -2.98
N VAL A 145 9.76 13.76 -2.48
CA VAL A 145 10.12 13.05 -1.25
C VAL A 145 10.76 11.71 -1.63
N THR A 146 12.09 11.67 -1.59
CA THR A 146 12.93 10.55 -2.05
C THR A 146 13.26 9.55 -0.93
N ARG A 147 13.19 9.98 0.33
CA ARG A 147 13.39 9.12 1.51
C ARG A 147 12.21 8.19 1.72
N ARG A 148 12.27 7.01 1.12
CA ARG A 148 11.18 6.03 1.14
C ARG A 148 11.66 4.69 1.69
N VAL A 149 10.91 4.11 2.63
CA VAL A 149 11.13 2.73 3.09
C VAL A 149 9.91 1.90 2.76
N VAL A 150 10.13 0.78 2.08
CA VAL A 150 9.10 -0.23 1.87
C VAL A 150 9.24 -1.33 2.92
N VAL A 151 8.13 -1.82 3.46
CA VAL A 151 8.08 -2.95 4.38
C VAL A 151 7.05 -3.97 3.88
N GLU A 152 7.50 -5.13 3.43
CA GLU A 152 6.64 -6.24 3.00
C GLU A 152 7.32 -7.57 3.30
N ALA A 153 6.61 -8.53 3.91
CA ALA A 153 7.11 -9.88 4.19
C ALA A 153 7.21 -10.78 2.93
N ALA A 154 7.90 -10.26 1.91
CA ALA A 154 8.14 -10.90 0.61
C ALA A 154 9.48 -10.45 0.01
N GLU A 155 9.82 -10.98 -1.15
CA GLU A 155 10.99 -10.53 -1.92
C GLU A 155 10.78 -9.06 -2.38
N PRO A 156 11.73 -8.14 -2.11
CA PRO A 156 11.60 -6.74 -2.48
C PRO A 156 11.53 -6.44 -3.98
N GLN A 157 11.89 -7.40 -4.84
CA GLN A 157 11.93 -7.20 -6.29
C GLN A 157 10.63 -6.57 -6.82
N GLY A 158 10.76 -5.45 -7.53
CA GLY A 158 9.67 -4.69 -8.13
C GLY A 158 9.33 -3.41 -7.36
N TRP A 159 9.66 -3.33 -6.07
CA TRP A 159 9.44 -2.12 -5.25
C TRP A 159 10.32 -0.94 -5.63
N GLU A 160 11.39 -1.16 -6.40
CA GLU A 160 12.31 -0.10 -6.85
C GLU A 160 11.57 1.02 -7.60
N ARG A 161 10.44 0.69 -8.26
CA ARG A 161 9.59 1.65 -8.96
C ARG A 161 8.94 2.70 -8.04
N TYR A 162 8.77 2.39 -6.76
CA TYR A 162 8.18 3.28 -5.76
C TYR A 162 9.21 3.86 -4.78
N LEU A 163 10.38 3.23 -4.65
CA LEU A 163 11.45 3.65 -3.74
C LEU A 163 12.28 4.83 -4.26
N GLY A 164 12.40 4.99 -5.58
CA GLY A 164 13.33 5.96 -6.16
C GLY A 164 14.79 5.58 -5.91
N THR A 165 15.70 6.56 -6.01
CA THR A 165 17.16 6.34 -5.92
C THR A 165 17.68 6.19 -4.50
N GLU A 166 16.99 6.79 -3.53
CA GLU A 166 17.43 6.82 -2.14
C GLU A 166 16.74 5.78 -1.27
N GLY A 167 15.57 5.27 -1.69
CA GLY A 167 14.78 4.38 -0.87
C GLY A 167 15.40 3.03 -0.55
N ARG A 168 14.85 2.35 0.46
CA ARG A 168 15.28 1.01 0.92
C ARG A 168 14.07 0.13 1.18
N ALA A 169 14.29 -1.18 1.20
CA ALA A 169 13.24 -2.16 1.49
C ALA A 169 13.63 -3.09 2.64
N VAL A 170 12.72 -3.23 3.60
CA VAL A 170 12.66 -4.29 4.59
C VAL A 170 11.81 -5.41 3.99
N GLY A 171 12.48 -6.50 3.60
CA GLY A 171 11.85 -7.66 2.97
C GLY A 171 12.72 -8.91 3.07
N ILE A 172 12.21 -10.04 2.58
CA ILE A 172 12.81 -11.37 2.74
C ILE A 172 13.55 -11.77 1.46
N ARG A 173 14.89 -11.86 1.51
CA ARG A 173 15.76 -12.26 0.38
C ARG A 173 16.23 -13.71 0.40
N ALA A 174 15.64 -14.53 1.26
CA ALA A 174 15.98 -15.93 1.44
C ALA A 174 14.71 -16.77 1.54
N PHE A 175 14.84 -18.09 1.44
CA PHE A 175 13.71 -18.97 1.76
C PHE A 175 13.34 -18.87 3.24
N GLY A 176 12.08 -19.21 3.53
CA GLY A 176 11.57 -19.34 4.89
C GLY A 176 12.27 -20.45 5.68
N ALA A 177 12.02 -20.48 6.98
CA ALA A 177 12.46 -21.58 7.86
C ALA A 177 11.29 -22.13 8.67
N SER A 178 11.51 -23.28 9.33
CA SER A 178 10.51 -23.89 10.21
C SER A 178 10.70 -23.40 11.65
N ALA A 179 9.89 -22.44 12.05
CA ALA A 179 9.84 -21.89 13.41
C ALA A 179 8.50 -21.15 13.63
N PRO A 180 8.16 -20.74 14.86
CA PRO A 180 6.98 -19.91 15.11
C PRO A 180 7.01 -18.62 14.28
N GLY A 181 5.90 -18.29 13.61
CA GLY A 181 5.87 -17.20 12.62
C GLY A 181 6.29 -15.83 13.15
N MET A 182 5.92 -15.48 14.38
CA MET A 182 6.33 -14.22 15.00
C MET A 182 7.81 -14.17 15.38
N GLU A 183 8.43 -15.32 15.65
CA GLU A 183 9.88 -15.40 15.85
C GLU A 183 10.60 -15.22 14.52
N LEU A 184 10.13 -15.91 13.46
CA LEU A 184 10.69 -15.76 12.11
C LEU A 184 10.62 -14.33 11.59
N LEU A 185 9.47 -13.66 11.73
CA LEU A 185 9.33 -12.27 11.30
C LEU A 185 10.32 -11.36 12.03
N ARG A 186 10.54 -11.56 13.33
CA ARG A 186 11.56 -10.82 14.09
C ARG A 186 12.97 -11.10 13.57
N GLU A 187 13.33 -12.36 13.34
CA GLU A 187 14.64 -12.74 12.80
C GLU A 187 14.88 -12.20 11.39
N TYR A 188 13.84 -12.11 10.56
CA TYR A 188 13.91 -11.47 9.23
C TYR A 188 13.88 -9.94 9.28
N GLY A 189 13.82 -9.33 10.46
CA GLY A 189 13.91 -7.88 10.63
C GLY A 189 12.58 -7.14 10.47
N PHE A 190 11.43 -7.81 10.60
CA PHE A 190 10.12 -7.15 10.69
C PHE A 190 9.86 -6.67 12.12
N THR A 191 10.62 -5.66 12.52
CA THR A 191 10.53 -5.00 13.82
C THR A 191 10.51 -3.49 13.63
N VAL A 192 9.90 -2.77 14.58
CA VAL A 192 9.90 -1.30 14.61
C VAL A 192 11.32 -0.75 14.59
N ASP A 193 12.21 -1.34 15.42
CA ASP A 193 13.63 -0.97 15.48
C ASP A 193 14.30 -1.02 14.11
N ARG A 194 14.09 -2.10 13.37
CA ARG A 194 14.71 -2.28 12.06
C ARG A 194 14.17 -1.30 11.03
N ILE A 195 12.87 -0.98 11.06
CA ILE A 195 12.27 -0.01 10.14
C ILE A 195 12.85 1.38 10.38
N VAL A 196 12.96 1.80 11.65
CA VAL A 196 13.57 3.08 12.03
C VAL A 196 15.04 3.13 11.62
N GLU A 197 15.83 2.11 11.95
CA GLU A 197 17.25 2.04 11.56
C GLU A 197 17.43 2.16 10.03
N VAL A 198 16.60 1.47 9.26
CA VAL A 198 16.64 1.54 7.79
C VAL A 198 16.26 2.94 7.30
N TYR A 199 15.26 3.59 7.90
CA TYR A 199 14.86 4.95 7.54
C TYR A 199 15.95 5.99 7.86
N GLU A 200 16.62 5.86 9.00
CA GLU A 200 17.71 6.74 9.42
C GLU A 200 18.97 6.54 8.57
N SER A 201 19.15 5.35 7.98
CA SER A 201 20.26 5.07 7.06
C SER A 201 20.11 5.71 5.67
N LEU A 202 18.93 6.27 5.36
CA LEU A 202 18.69 7.00 4.12
C LEU A 202 19.49 8.31 4.12
N ALA A 203 20.12 8.61 2.98
CA ALA A 203 20.93 9.82 2.80
C ALA A 203 20.09 11.11 2.82
#